data_AF-A0A101HNV4-F1
#
_entry.id   AF-A0A101HNV4-F1
#
_cell.length_a   1.000
_cell.length_b   1.000
_cell.length_c   1.000
_cell.angle_alpha   90.00
_cell.angle_beta   90.00
_cell.angle_gamma   90.00
#
_symmetry.space_group_name_H-M   'P 1'
#
loop_
_entity.id
_entity.type
_entity.pdbx_description
1 polymer ?
#
loop_
_entity_poly.entity_id
_entity_poly.type
_entity_poly.pdbx_seq_one_letter_code
_entity_poly.pdbx_strand_id
1 'polypeptide(L)'
;MQIGEYVKSADWKSEKHVPVIDIPEAIKPGEAFNVEITVGKEISHPNTIEHHIKWFDLYAIYDDGQFLIHLGHIEFTPVTTQPKAVFNVKLEKSGSLIATSYCNIHGLWESSKRVDF
;
A
#
# COMPACT_ATOMS: atom_id res chain seq x y z
N MET A 1 5.39 -20.92 12.67
CA MET A 1 5.05 -20.28 11.38
C MET A 1 4.82 -18.82 11.65
N GLN A 2 5.46 -17.94 10.88
CA GLN A 2 5.37 -16.50 11.03
C GLN A 2 4.44 -15.95 9.95
N ILE A 3 3.63 -14.93 10.27
CA ILE A 3 2.68 -14.38 9.29
C ILE A 3 3.38 -13.84 8.03
N GLY A 4 4.60 -13.30 8.17
CA GLY A 4 5.39 -12.78 7.06
C GLY A 4 5.72 -13.83 5.99
N GLU A 5 5.71 -15.13 6.33
CA GLU A 5 5.91 -16.22 5.35
C GLU A 5 4.76 -16.32 4.34
N TYR A 6 3.62 -15.66 4.61
CA TYR A 6 2.40 -15.66 3.81
C TYR A 6 2.11 -14.31 3.13
N VAL A 7 2.98 -13.33 3.32
CA VAL A 7 2.88 -12.03 2.64
C VAL A 7 3.71 -12.09 1.36
N LYS A 8 3.06 -11.85 0.21
CA LYS A 8 3.70 -11.96 -1.10
C LYS A 8 4.13 -10.60 -1.64
N SER A 9 5.19 -10.58 -2.44
CA SER A 9 5.64 -9.43 -3.21
C SER A 9 6.05 -9.86 -4.62
N ALA A 10 5.89 -8.97 -5.60
CA ALA A 10 6.17 -9.24 -7.01
C ALA A 10 6.31 -7.94 -7.82
N ASP A 11 6.66 -8.04 -9.10
CA ASP A 11 6.58 -6.91 -10.03
C ASP A 11 5.11 -6.66 -10.42
N TRP A 12 4.59 -5.50 -10.02
CA TRP A 12 3.21 -5.06 -10.26
C TRP A 12 2.82 -4.97 -11.74
N LYS A 13 3.79 -4.88 -12.65
CA LYS A 13 3.53 -4.92 -14.10
C LYS A 13 3.14 -6.32 -14.59
N SER A 14 3.51 -7.35 -13.83
CA SER A 14 3.22 -8.76 -14.14
C SER A 14 2.25 -9.41 -13.15
N GLU A 15 2.08 -8.82 -11.96
CA GLU A 15 1.25 -9.33 -10.88
C GLU A 15 0.27 -8.26 -10.39
N LYS A 16 -1.03 -8.50 -10.60
CA LYS A 16 -2.09 -7.53 -10.36
C LYS A 16 -2.36 -7.24 -8.89
N HIS A 17 -1.92 -8.10 -7.97
CA HIS A 17 -2.25 -8.00 -6.55
C HIS A 17 -1.31 -7.07 -5.76
N VAL A 18 -0.17 -6.69 -6.34
CA VAL A 18 0.82 -5.86 -5.64
C VAL A 18 0.24 -4.45 -5.43
N PRO A 19 0.16 -3.94 -4.18
CA PRO A 19 -0.27 -2.58 -3.93
C PRO A 19 0.81 -1.62 -4.40
N VAL A 20 0.54 -0.80 -5.41
CA VAL A 20 1.51 0.17 -5.94
C VAL A 20 1.41 1.47 -5.17
N ILE A 21 2.56 1.98 -4.70
CA ILE A 21 2.66 3.25 -3.98
C ILE A 21 3.14 4.34 -4.94
N ASP A 22 2.34 5.40 -5.09
CA ASP A 22 2.70 6.63 -5.78
C ASP A 22 2.77 7.80 -4.81
N ILE A 23 3.79 8.63 -4.97
CA ILE A 23 4.04 9.85 -4.19
C ILE A 23 4.43 10.97 -5.16
N PRO A 24 4.27 12.26 -4.81
CA PRO A 24 4.71 13.36 -5.65
C PRO A 24 6.21 13.32 -5.91
N GLU A 25 6.65 13.93 -7.02
CA GLU A 25 8.07 14.03 -7.38
C GLU A 25 8.88 14.84 -6.35
N ALA A 26 8.25 15.85 -5.75
CA ALA A 26 8.85 16.71 -4.76
C ALA A 26 8.02 16.70 -3.47
N ILE A 27 8.66 16.31 -2.38
CA ILE A 27 8.11 16.29 -1.02
C ILE A 27 9.14 16.91 -0.07
N LYS A 28 8.69 17.44 1.06
CA LYS A 28 9.55 18.10 2.04
C LYS A 28 9.27 17.60 3.46
N PRO A 29 10.28 17.57 4.34
CA PRO A 29 10.06 17.28 5.75
C PRO A 29 9.03 18.23 6.36
N GLY A 30 8.08 17.68 7.12
CA GLY A 30 7.08 18.46 7.85
C GLY A 30 5.95 19.04 6.99
N GLU A 31 5.96 18.83 5.68
CA GLU A 31 4.84 19.16 4.78
C GLU A 31 4.02 17.89 4.46
N ALA A 32 2.69 18.02 4.44
CA ALA A 32 1.83 16.90 4.09
C ALA A 32 1.81 16.66 2.58
N PHE A 33 1.82 15.40 2.16
CA PHE A 33 1.75 14.97 0.77
C PHE A 33 0.81 13.78 0.60
N ASN A 34 0.34 13.59 -0.63
CA ASN A 34 -0.57 12.49 -0.95
C ASN A 34 0.22 11.22 -1.26
N VAL A 35 -0.07 10.15 -0.54
CA VAL A 35 0.37 8.79 -0.85
C VAL A 35 -0.81 8.07 -1.49
N GLU A 36 -0.73 7.80 -2.78
CA GLU A 36 -1.73 7.01 -3.49
C GLU A 36 -1.32 5.53 -3.47
N ILE A 37 -2.25 4.66 -3.10
CA ILE A 37 -2.11 3.21 -3.21
C ILE A 37 -3.14 2.68 -4.20
N THR A 38 -2.70 1.86 -5.16
CA THR A 38 -3.59 1.20 -6.13
C THR A 38 -3.20 -0.28 -6.30
N VAL A 39 -4.18 -1.18 -6.24
CA VAL A 39 -4.01 -2.58 -6.68
C VAL A 39 -4.63 -2.76 -8.07
N GLY A 40 -3.96 -3.52 -8.93
CA GLY A 40 -4.37 -3.73 -10.31
C GLY A 40 -4.07 -2.55 -11.25
N LYS A 41 -2.98 -1.81 -10.99
CA LYS A 41 -2.60 -0.59 -11.71
C LYS A 41 -2.32 -0.83 -13.20
N GLU A 42 -1.51 -1.85 -13.52
CA GLU A 42 -1.22 -2.24 -14.92
C GLU A 42 -2.23 -3.28 -15.42
N ILE A 43 -2.39 -4.35 -14.65
CA ILE A 43 -3.29 -5.46 -14.94
C ILE A 43 -4.47 -5.35 -13.98
N SER A 44 -5.67 -5.11 -14.48
CA SER A 44 -6.83 -4.93 -13.62
C SER A 44 -7.11 -6.17 -12.76
N HIS A 45 -7.33 -5.94 -11.46
CA HIS A 45 -7.82 -6.94 -10.53
C HIS A 45 -9.36 -7.01 -10.60
N PRO A 46 -9.99 -8.20 -10.54
CA PRO A 46 -11.45 -8.31 -10.47
C PRO A 46 -12.05 -7.56 -9.26
N ASN A 47 -13.28 -7.08 -9.40
CA ASN A 47 -14.00 -6.46 -8.30
C ASN A 47 -15.46 -6.94 -8.30
N THR A 48 -15.64 -8.21 -7.96
CA THR A 48 -16.96 -8.86 -7.84
C THR A 48 -17.27 -9.14 -6.37
N ILE A 49 -18.42 -9.73 -6.07
CA ILE A 49 -18.74 -10.18 -4.71
C ILE A 49 -17.82 -11.35 -4.29
N GLU A 50 -17.47 -12.20 -5.25
CA GLU A 50 -16.72 -13.43 -5.07
C GLU A 50 -15.21 -13.20 -5.06
N HIS A 51 -14.72 -12.15 -5.73
CA HIS A 51 -13.30 -11.88 -5.88
C HIS A 51 -13.02 -10.38 -5.94
N HIS A 52 -12.40 -9.88 -4.87
CA HIS A 52 -12.10 -8.46 -4.70
C HIS A 52 -10.99 -8.24 -3.68
N ILE A 53 -10.40 -7.04 -3.76
CA ILE A 53 -9.53 -6.52 -2.72
C ILE A 53 -10.39 -6.01 -1.57
N LYS A 54 -10.05 -6.43 -0.37
CA LYS A 54 -10.80 -6.10 0.85
C LYS A 54 -10.31 -4.82 1.50
N TRP A 55 -8.99 -4.63 1.59
CA TRP A 55 -8.42 -3.51 2.32
C TRP A 55 -6.98 -3.20 1.93
N PHE A 56 -6.53 -2.00 2.32
CA PHE A 56 -5.13 -1.58 2.41
C PHE A 56 -4.77 -1.18 3.82
N ASP A 57 -3.54 -1.50 4.23
CA ASP A 57 -2.86 -0.84 5.34
C ASP A 57 -1.61 -0.14 4.80
N LEU A 58 -1.39 1.09 5.28
CA LEU A 58 -0.18 1.85 5.01
C LEU A 58 0.63 2.02 6.30
N TYR A 59 1.94 1.81 6.20
CA TYR A 59 2.90 1.99 7.27
C TYR A 59 4.04 2.91 6.84
N ALA A 60 4.76 3.44 7.83
CA ALA A 60 6.06 4.07 7.65
C ALA A 60 7.09 3.52 8.64
N ILE A 61 8.36 3.54 8.25
CA ILE A 61 9.50 3.34 9.14
C ILE A 61 10.57 4.37 8.78
N TYR A 62 11.06 5.12 9.78
CA TYR A 62 12.18 6.04 9.59
C TYR A 62 13.50 5.26 9.56
N ASP A 63 14.51 5.81 8.90
CA ASP A 63 15.85 5.18 8.80
C ASP A 63 16.52 4.97 10.16
N ASP A 64 16.28 5.90 11.08
CA ASP A 64 16.75 5.86 12.47
C ASP A 64 15.71 5.23 13.41
N GLY A 65 14.59 4.74 12.88
CA GLY A 65 13.49 4.14 13.61
C GLY A 65 13.62 2.63 13.77
N GLN A 66 13.11 2.10 14.88
CA GLN A 66 13.08 0.65 15.14
C GLN A 66 11.70 0.03 14.94
N PHE A 67 10.64 0.85 14.83
CA PHE A 67 9.26 0.40 14.84
C PHE A 67 8.50 0.90 13.62
N LEU A 68 7.63 0.04 13.10
CA LEU A 68 6.63 0.42 12.10
C LEU A 68 5.60 1.35 12.73
N ILE A 69 5.25 2.40 12.00
CA ILE A 69 4.18 3.33 12.33
C ILE A 69 3.02 2.99 11.41
N HIS A 70 1.88 2.57 11.96
CA HIS A 70 0.66 2.39 11.19
C HIS A 70 0.05 3.75 10.88
N LEU A 71 -0.07 4.09 9.58
CA LEU A 71 -0.55 5.38 9.11
C LEU A 71 -2.05 5.36 8.83
N GLY A 72 -2.60 4.21 8.49
CA GLY A 72 -4.03 4.07 8.33
C GLY A 72 -4.44 2.75 7.66
N HIS A 73 -5.74 2.51 7.76
CA HIS A 73 -6.44 1.35 7.23
C HIS A 73 -7.61 1.82 6.38
N ILE A 74 -7.83 1.19 5.23
CA ILE A 74 -8.98 1.46 4.37
C ILE A 74 -9.59 0.14 3.94
N GLU A 75 -10.88 -0.02 4.20
CA GLU A 75 -11.69 -1.13 3.69
C GLU A 75 -12.48 -0.73 2.45
N PHE A 76 -12.61 -1.67 1.51
CA PHE A 76 -13.35 -1.48 0.27
C PHE A 76 -14.58 -2.39 0.22
N THR A 77 -15.74 -1.78 -0.03
CA THR A 77 -16.95 -2.53 -0.37
C THR A 77 -16.80 -3.10 -1.79
N PRO A 78 -16.97 -4.42 -1.99
CA PRO A 78 -16.84 -5.04 -3.32
C PRO A 78 -17.79 -4.41 -4.32
N VAL A 79 -17.45 -4.50 -5.60
CA VAL A 79 -18.23 -4.02 -6.76
C VAL A 79 -18.28 -2.49 -6.86
N THR A 80 -18.63 -1.80 -5.78
CA THR A 80 -18.90 -0.37 -5.78
C THR A 80 -17.66 0.49 -5.53
N THR A 81 -16.65 -0.06 -4.86
CA THR A 81 -15.45 0.68 -4.48
C THR A 81 -14.22 0.07 -5.15
N GLN A 82 -13.52 0.87 -5.95
CA GLN A 82 -12.28 0.44 -6.59
C GLN A 82 -11.14 0.41 -5.56
N PRO A 83 -10.18 -0.54 -5.68
CA PRO A 83 -9.06 -0.65 -4.75
C PRO A 83 -7.98 0.39 -5.04
N LYS A 84 -8.35 1.65 -4.83
CA LYS A 84 -7.51 2.83 -4.97
C LYS A 84 -7.82 3.77 -3.82
N ALA A 85 -6.80 4.22 -3.12
CA ALA A 85 -6.94 5.11 -1.98
C ALA A 85 -5.81 6.14 -1.93
N VAL A 86 -6.09 7.28 -1.29
CA VAL A 86 -5.11 8.34 -1.06
C VAL A 86 -5.06 8.64 0.43
N PHE A 87 -3.87 8.56 1.01
CA PHE A 87 -3.57 8.99 2.37
C PHE A 87 -2.87 10.34 2.30
N ASN A 88 -3.32 11.32 3.07
CA ASN A 88 -2.58 12.56 3.25
C ASN A 88 -1.62 12.38 4.43
N VAL A 89 -0.34 12.20 4.12
CA VAL A 89 0.70 11.80 5.08
C VAL A 89 1.68 12.95 5.28
N LYS A 90 2.13 13.15 6.52
CA LYS A 90 3.22 14.08 6.86
C LYS A 90 4.35 13.29 7.51
N LEU A 91 5.56 13.39 6.98
CA LEU A 91 6.76 12.77 7.53
C LEU A 91 7.81 13.83 7.86
N GLU A 92 8.54 13.64 8.96
CA GLU A 92 9.57 14.60 9.42
C GLU A 92 10.99 14.18 9.00
N LYS A 93 11.18 12.92 8.58
CA LYS A 93 12.48 12.33 8.24
C LYS A 93 12.35 11.29 7.13
N SER A 94 13.45 11.02 6.44
CA SER A 94 13.56 9.99 5.41
C SER A 94 13.30 8.60 5.99
N GLY A 95 12.86 7.69 5.14
CA GLY A 95 12.45 6.36 5.53
C GLY A 95 11.81 5.59 4.39
N SER A 96 10.96 4.63 4.74
CA SER A 96 10.19 3.85 3.77
C SER A 96 8.72 3.84 4.12
N LEU A 97 7.88 3.99 3.10
CA LEU A 97 6.46 3.63 3.14
C LEU A 97 6.32 2.15 2.79
N ILE A 98 5.45 1.45 3.51
CA ILE A 98 5.13 0.04 3.25
C ILE A 98 3.62 -0.07 3.13
N ALA A 99 3.15 -0.59 2.00
CA ALA A 99 1.74 -0.84 1.76
C ALA A 99 1.50 -2.35 1.82
N THR A 100 0.45 -2.77 2.52
CA THR A 100 -0.05 -4.13 2.46
C THR A 100 -1.49 -4.11 1.96
N SER A 101 -1.88 -5.17 1.26
CA SER A 101 -3.24 -5.36 0.77
C SER A 101 -3.68 -6.80 0.93
N TYR A 102 -5.00 -7.00 0.99
CA TYR A 102 -5.59 -8.32 1.09
C TYR A 102 -6.63 -8.54 -0.01
N CYS A 103 -6.39 -9.58 -0.82
CA CYS A 103 -7.40 -10.14 -1.69
C CYS A 103 -8.18 -11.22 -0.92
N ASN A 104 -9.51 -11.20 -1.01
CA ASN A 104 -10.37 -12.11 -0.25
C ASN A 104 -10.09 -13.60 -0.50
N ILE A 105 -9.51 -13.96 -1.65
CA ILE A 105 -9.16 -15.34 -2.02
C ILE A 105 -7.67 -15.55 -2.36
N HIS A 106 -6.89 -14.48 -2.58
CA HIS A 106 -5.47 -14.58 -2.94
C HIS A 106 -4.49 -14.11 -1.84
N GLY A 107 -5.00 -13.81 -0.65
CA GLY A 107 -4.16 -13.58 0.53
C GLY A 107 -3.51 -12.19 0.58
N LEU A 108 -2.41 -12.11 1.33
CA LEU A 108 -1.70 -10.88 1.64
C LEU A 108 -0.62 -10.55 0.60
N TRP A 109 -0.52 -9.28 0.27
CA TRP A 109 0.46 -8.73 -0.66
C TRP A 109 1.07 -7.46 -0.10
N GLU A 110 2.33 -7.20 -0.41
CA GLU A 110 3.04 -6.01 0.03
C GLU A 110 3.87 -5.36 -1.07
N SER A 111 4.16 -4.07 -0.87
CA SER A 111 5.24 -3.36 -1.54
C SER A 111 5.79 -2.28 -0.62
N SER A 112 6.95 -1.74 -0.98
CA SER A 112 7.55 -0.61 -0.27
C SER A 112 8.02 0.46 -1.23
N LYS A 113 8.00 1.72 -0.77
CA LYS A 113 8.57 2.85 -1.50
C LYS A 113 9.44 3.69 -0.58
N ARG A 114 10.65 3.96 -1.05
CA ARG A 114 11.59 4.86 -0.39
C ARG A 114 11.05 6.29 -0.41
N VAL A 115 11.19 6.99 0.71
CA VAL A 115 10.96 8.42 0.84
C VAL A 115 12.26 9.07 1.28
N ASP A 116 12.84 9.89 0.41
CA ASP A 116 14.05 10.66 0.67
C ASP A 116 13.72 12.16 0.68
N PHE A 117 14.33 12.86 1.63
CA PHE A 117 14.31 14.32 1.77
C PHE A 117 15.71 14.89 1.69
#